data_AF-A0A5C5CVS5-F1
#
_entry.id   AF-A0A5C5CVS5-F1
#
_cell.length_a   1.000
_cell.length_b   1.000
_cell.length_c   1.000
_cell.angle_alpha   90.00
_cell.angle_beta   90.00
_cell.angle_gamma   90.00
#
_symmetry.space_group_name_H-M   'P 1'
#
loop_
_entity.id
_entity.type
_entity.pdbx_description
1 polymer ?
#
loop_
_entity_poly.entity_id
_entity_poly.type
_entity_poly.pdbx_seq_one_letter_code
_entity_poly.pdbx_strand_id
1 'polypeptide(L)' 'MHEIDHDPNEPKIDRDSFPWWLAWIVVCVGWFGFWHYGLIEWYSAALGLGTGTLLAGWAIDKTGNRIPESWRGKR' A
#
# COMPACT_ATOMS: atom_id res chain seq x y z
N MET A 1 -35.84 -5.72 -8.43
CA MET A 1 -34.56 -5.13 -7.96
C MET A 1 -34.55 -5.36 -6.46
N HIS A 2 -33.59 -6.14 -5.98
CA HIS A 2 -33.47 -6.43 -4.55
C HIS A 2 -32.49 -5.40 -4.00
N GLU A 3 -33.02 -4.34 -3.40
CA GLU A 3 -32.21 -3.32 -2.73
C GLU A 3 -31.76 -3.93 -1.40
N ILE A 4 -30.45 -3.92 -1.16
CA ILE A 4 -29.89 -4.42 0.09
C ILE A 4 -30.16 -3.33 1.12
N ASP A 5 -31.04 -3.62 2.09
CA ASP A 5 -31.40 -2.71 3.17
C ASP A 5 -30.17 -2.53 4.08
N HIS A 6 -29.49 -1.39 3.94
CA HIS A 6 -28.33 -1.07 4.76
C HIS A 6 -28.82 -0.48 6.09
N ASP A 7 -28.53 -1.18 7.20
CA ASP A 7 -28.77 -0.65 8.55
C ASP A 7 -28.00 0.68 8.72
N PRO A 8 -28.69 1.82 8.93
CA PRO A 8 -28.02 3.11 9.11
C PRO A 8 -27.11 3.16 10.34
N ASN A 9 -27.31 2.26 11.30
CA ASN A 9 -26.51 2.14 12.52
C ASN A 9 -25.42 1.07 12.43
N GLU A 10 -25.16 0.49 11.25
CA GLU A 10 -24.06 -0.46 11.09
C GLU A 10 -22.73 0.24 11.47
N PRO A 11 -22.00 -0.28 12.48
CA PRO A 11 -20.72 0.29 12.84
C PRO A 11 -19.79 0.22 11.64
N LYS A 12 -19.22 1.36 11.25
CA LYS A 12 -18.24 1.42 10.17
C LYS A 12 -17.14 0.42 10.48
N ILE A 13 -16.83 -0.46 9.52
CA ILE A 13 -15.70 -1.39 9.63
C ILE A 13 -14.48 -0.56 10.01
N ASP A 14 -13.94 -0.85 11.19
CA ASP A 14 -12.78 -0.14 11.72
C ASP A 14 -11.56 -0.58 10.92
N ARG A 15 -11.24 0.20 9.90
CA ARG A 15 -10.04 0.00 9.07
C ARG A 15 -8.95 0.88 9.66
N ASP A 16 -8.47 0.51 10.83
CA ASP A 16 -7.26 1.10 11.38
C ASP A 16 -6.15 0.99 10.32
N SER A 17 -5.52 2.13 10.03
CA SER A 17 -4.43 2.16 9.05
C SER A 17 -3.32 1.23 9.51
N PHE A 18 -2.84 0.39 8.60
CA PHE A 18 -1.69 -0.46 8.87
C PHE A 18 -0.48 0.41 9.31
N PRO A 19 0.34 -0.03 10.27
CA PRO A 19 1.51 0.73 10.74
C PRO A 19 2.63 0.75 9.68
N TRP A 20 2.45 1.51 8.60
CA TRP A 20 3.33 1.57 7.45
C TRP A 20 4.76 2.00 7.75
N TRP A 21 5.00 2.71 8.85
CA TRP A 21 6.33 3.09 9.30
C TRP A 21 7.21 1.84 9.57
N LEU A 22 6.64 0.76 10.10
CA LEU A 22 7.35 -0.51 10.28
C LEU A 22 7.73 -1.14 8.94
N ALA A 23 6.80 -1.11 7.97
CA ALA A 23 7.02 -1.65 6.64
C ALA A 23 8.17 -0.91 5.94
N TRP A 24 8.22 0.42 6.07
CA TRP A 24 9.30 1.23 5.53
C TRP A 24 10.64 0.98 6.23
N ILE A 25 10.66 0.72 7.54
CA ILE A 25 11.89 0.29 8.23
C ILE A 25 12.43 -1.01 7.62
N VAL A 26 11.58 -1.99 7.37
CA VAL A 26 11.99 -3.27 6.75
C VAL A 26 12.58 -3.03 5.35
N VAL A 27 11.93 -2.20 4.54
CA VAL A 27 12.45 -1.81 3.21
C VAL A 27 13.82 -1.14 3.33
N CYS A 28 13.99 -0.17 4.24
CA CYS A 28 15.26 0.52 4.45
C CYS A 28 16.38 -0.44 4.88
N VAL A 29 16.09 -1.37 5.79
CA VAL A 29 17.08 -2.39 6.22
C VAL A 29 17.46 -3.29 5.05
N GLY A 30 16.49 -3.71 4.23
CA GLY A 30 16.73 -4.53 3.04
C GLY A 30 17.64 -3.82 2.02
N TRP A 31 17.38 -2.54 1.73
CA TRP A 31 18.22 -1.73 0.85
C TRP A 31 19.61 -1.47 1.42
N PHE A 32 19.73 -1.21 2.72
CA PHE A 32 21.02 -1.05 3.38
C PHE A 32 21.85 -2.33 3.30
N GLY A 33 21.24 -3.49 3.54
CA GLY A 33 21.88 -4.79 3.38
C GLY A 33 22.32 -5.03 1.93
N PHE A 34 21.44 -4.77 0.96
CA PHE A 34 21.78 -4.89 -0.46
C PHE A 34 22.99 -4.03 -0.84
N TRP A 35 23.04 -2.78 -0.37
CA TRP A 35 24.16 -1.88 -0.65
C TRP A 35 25.46 -2.34 0.01
N HIS A 36 25.40 -2.81 1.27
CA HIS A 36 26.58 -3.24 2.01
C HIS A 36 27.19 -4.53 1.46
N TYR A 37 26.36 -5.50 1.06
CA TYR A 37 26.81 -6.81 0.60
C TYR A 37 26.95 -6.93 -0.92
N GLY A 38 26.55 -5.92 -1.69
CA GLY A 38 26.71 -5.90 -3.16
C GLY A 38 25.97 -7.03 -3.87
N LEU A 39 24.78 -7.41 -3.39
CA LEU A 39 24.02 -8.60 -3.83
C LEU A 39 23.35 -8.40 -5.20
N ILE A 40 24.12 -8.14 -6.26
CA ILE A 40 23.63 -7.98 -7.65
C ILE A 40 23.31 -9.35 -8.26
N GLU A 41 22.30 -10.02 -7.71
CA GLU A 41 21.69 -11.23 -8.27
C GLU A 41 20.15 -11.11 -8.20
N TRP A 42 19.42 -12.21 -8.33
CA TRP A 42 17.96 -12.27 -8.22
C TRP A 42 17.39 -11.60 -6.96
N TYR A 43 18.18 -11.49 -5.89
CA TYR A 43 17.84 -10.76 -4.67
C TYR A 43 17.53 -9.28 -4.93
N SER A 44 18.22 -8.64 -5.87
CA SER A 44 17.97 -7.24 -6.26
C SER A 44 16.60 -7.06 -6.92
N ALA A 45 16.23 -7.99 -7.81
CA ALA A 45 14.93 -8.00 -8.46
C ALA A 45 13.81 -8.27 -7.45
N ALA A 46 14.01 -9.23 -6.54
CA ALA A 46 13.05 -9.51 -5.47
C ALA A 46 12.87 -8.32 -4.51
N LEU A 47 13.97 -7.65 -4.12
CA LEU A 47 13.92 -6.45 -3.27
C LEU A 47 13.20 -5.30 -3.96
N GLY A 48 13.47 -5.07 -5.26
CA GLY A 48 12.78 -4.07 -6.06
C GLY A 48 11.29 -4.34 -6.20
N LEU A 49 10.91 -5.58 -6.55
CA LEU A 49 9.51 -5.98 -6.66
C LEU A 49 8.78 -5.88 -5.32
N GLY A 50 9.38 -6.39 -4.24
CA GLY A 50 8.81 -6.29 -2.89
C GLY A 50 8.61 -4.84 -2.45
N THR A 51 9.58 -3.97 -2.70
CA THR A 51 9.47 -2.53 -2.43
C THR A 51 8.33 -1.91 -3.24
N GLY A 52 8.20 -2.24 -4.53
CA GLY A 52 7.15 -1.73 -5.41
C GLY A 52 5.75 -2.17 -4.97
N THR A 53 5.57 -3.44 -4.59
CA THR A 53 4.30 -3.95 -4.08
C THR A 53 3.90 -3.27 -2.78
N LEU A 54 4.86 -3.08 -1.86
CA LEU A 54 4.61 -2.39 -0.59
C LEU A 54 4.23 -0.93 -0.83
N LEU A 55 4.93 -0.23 -1.73
CA LEU A 55 4.59 1.14 -2.11
C LEU A 55 3.17 1.25 -2.69
N ALA A 56 2.79 0.32 -3.57
CA ALA A 56 1.45 0.27 -4.15
C ALA A 56 0.39 0.04 -3.05
N GLY A 57 0.63 -0.91 -2.15
CA GLY A 57 -0.25 -1.16 -1.00
C GLY A 57 -0.39 0.05 -0.09
N TRP A 58 0.72 0.75 0.20
CA TRP A 58 0.72 1.99 0.98
C TRP A 58 -0.12 3.08 0.32
N ALA A 59 0.06 3.27 -0.99
CA ALA A 59 -0.72 4.25 -1.75
C ALA A 59 -2.22 3.90 -1.77
N ILE A 60 -2.58 2.63 -1.94
CA ILE A 60 -3.97 2.17 -1.90
C ILE A 60 -4.59 2.44 -0.54
N ASP A 61 -3.88 2.13 0.55
CA ASP A 61 -4.37 2.37 1.91
C ASP A 61 -4.56 3.85 2.19
N LYS A 62 -3.58 4.70 1.81
CA LYS A 62 -3.67 6.15 1.98
C LYS A 62 -4.74 6.82 1.12
N THR A 63 -5.03 6.27 -0.06
CA THR A 63 -6.05 6.82 -0.97
C THR A 63 -7.42 6.17 -0.78
N GLY A 64 -7.53 5.12 0.05
CA GLY A 64 -8.74 4.30 0.15
C GLY A 64 -9.14 3.66 -1.18
N ASN A 65 -8.17 3.39 -2.06
CA ASN A 65 -8.37 2.95 -3.44
C ASN A 65 -9.24 3.90 -4.29
N ARG A 66 -9.25 5.21 -3.97
CA ARG A 66 -10.04 6.22 -4.69
C ARG A 66 -9.17 6.99 -5.68
N ILE A 67 -9.76 7.31 -6.83
CA ILE A 67 -9.12 8.18 -7.82
C ILE A 67 -9.17 9.64 -7.29
N PRO A 68 -8.04 10.39 -7.34
CA PRO A 68 -8.00 11.79 -6.97
C PRO A 68 -9.01 12.62 -7.75
N GLU A 69 -9.61 13.64 -7.12
CA GLU A 69 -10.56 14.53 -7.79
C GLU A 69 -9.94 15.26 -8.97
N SER A 70 -8.64 15.58 -8.90
CA SER A 70 -7.90 16.20 -10.01
C SER A 70 -7.83 15.33 -11.26
N TRP A 71 -8.08 14.02 -11.16
CA TRP A 71 -8.07 13.07 -12.27
C TRP A 71 -9.48 12.71 -12.74
N ARG A 72 -10.52 13.07 -11.98
CA ARG A 72 -11.90 12.95 -12.44
C ARG A 72 -12.15 14.06 -13.45
N GLY A 73 -12.18 13.71 -14.73
CA GLY A 73 -12.53 14.66 -15.78
C GLY A 73 -13.85 15.36 -15.43
N LYS A 74 -13.92 16.67 -15.66
CA LYS A 74 -15.16 17.45 -15.54
C LYS A 74 -16.18 16.86 -16.54
N ARG A 75 -17.09 16.04 -16.05
CA ARG A 75 -18.32 15.66 -16.76
C ARG A 75 -19.45 16.51 -16.22
#